data_AF-A0A9D2BX57-F1
#
_entry.id   AF-A0A9D2BX57-F1
#
_cell.length_a   1.000
_cell.length_b   1.000
_cell.length_c   1.000
_cell.angle_alpha   90.00
_cell.angle_beta   90.00
_cell.angle_gamma   90.00
#
_symmetry.space_group_name_H-M   'P 1'
#
loop_
_entity.id
_entity.type
_entity.pdbx_description
1 polymer ?
#
loop_
_entity_poly.entity_id
_entity_poly.type
_entity_poly.pdbx_seq_one_letter_code
_entity_poly.pdbx_strand_id
1 'polypeptide(L)'
;MKYRLRLLRAWGPAILSALLLIGSLLLLWTVTDFPLPAEATLRRLEDQSLLPHGSTLASGTVELEPFADRIPRFTWTLRGDGERSWALLTESFGFLSRPYSRYIPNAVQAEGGPFWGTLLEIQTFSTFSPSLYGPTETNWATQFFLLARTTDPAVVRVEAQAGWQEEAGKTDTLAAGGLTPAEGCEGVWTGLLTQDPSANGRLVWRLRAYDKAGYLLYEDCSDPARFAP
;
A
#
# COMPACT_ATOMS: atom_id res chain seq x y z
N MET A 1 -5.23 3.37 -61.28
CA MET A 1 -4.02 2.84 -60.60
C MET A 1 -2.98 3.90 -60.23
N LYS A 2 -2.55 4.81 -61.13
CA LYS A 2 -1.48 5.79 -60.85
C LYS A 2 -1.76 6.79 -59.71
N TYR A 3 -3.03 7.12 -59.43
CA TYR A 3 -3.41 8.04 -58.35
C TYR A 3 -3.25 7.41 -56.95
N ARG A 4 -3.62 6.13 -56.77
CA ARG A 4 -3.46 5.38 -55.51
C ARG A 4 -1.99 5.16 -55.13
N LEU A 5 -1.14 4.92 -56.13
CA LEU A 5 0.32 4.80 -55.95
C LEU A 5 1.00 6.12 -55.56
N ARG A 6 0.50 7.27 -56.04
CA ARG A 6 1.01 8.59 -55.62
C ARG A 6 0.57 8.95 -54.20
N LEU A 7 -0.66 8.60 -53.83
CA LEU A 7 -1.19 8.82 -52.47
C LEU A 7 -0.40 7.99 -51.43
N LEU A 8 -0.12 6.71 -51.73
CA LEU A 8 0.72 5.84 -50.90
C LEU A 8 2.18 6.34 -50.78
N ARG A 9 2.72 6.98 -51.81
CA ARG A 9 4.09 7.52 -51.77
C ARG A 9 4.20 8.83 -50.98
N ALA A 10 3.12 9.63 -50.96
CA ALA A 10 3.07 10.89 -50.21
C ALA A 10 2.72 10.68 -48.72
N TRP A 11 1.82 9.74 -48.41
CA TRP A 11 1.33 9.50 -47.04
C TRP A 11 1.87 8.23 -46.41
N GLY A 12 2.49 7.33 -47.18
CA GLY A 12 3.03 6.06 -46.69
C GLY A 12 4.04 6.23 -45.53
N PRO A 13 5.02 7.15 -45.62
CA PRO A 13 5.92 7.42 -44.50
C PRO A 13 5.18 7.91 -43.25
N ALA A 14 4.21 8.81 -43.39
CA ALA A 14 3.43 9.34 -42.27
C ALA A 14 2.55 8.26 -41.62
N ILE A 15 1.92 7.41 -42.42
CA ILE A 15 1.14 6.26 -41.94
C ILE A 15 2.04 5.27 -41.22
N LEU A 16 3.22 4.97 -41.77
CA LEU A 16 4.19 4.07 -41.13
C LEU A 16 4.70 4.64 -39.81
N SER A 17 5.05 5.93 -39.76
CA SER A 17 5.45 6.61 -38.52
C SER A 17 4.34 6.62 -37.48
N ALA A 18 3.08 6.84 -37.89
CA ALA A 18 1.94 6.77 -36.99
C ALA A 18 1.74 5.35 -36.43
N LEU A 19 1.85 4.31 -37.27
CA LEU A 19 1.78 2.92 -36.82
C LEU A 19 2.92 2.55 -35.87
N LEU A 20 4.15 3.00 -36.15
CA LEU A 20 5.30 2.79 -35.27
C LEU A 20 5.13 3.51 -33.93
N LEU A 21 4.56 4.71 -33.93
CA LEU A 21 4.25 5.46 -32.71
C LEU A 21 3.19 4.72 -31.88
N ILE A 22 2.08 4.32 -32.51
CA ILE A 22 1.02 3.56 -31.83
C ILE A 22 1.59 2.25 -31.26
N GLY A 23 2.38 1.52 -32.05
CA GLY A 23 3.04 0.30 -31.61
C GLY A 23 3.98 0.54 -30.42
N SER A 24 4.79 1.60 -30.46
CA SER A 24 5.70 1.98 -29.37
C SER A 24 4.93 2.36 -28.10
N LEU A 25 3.83 3.10 -28.23
CA LEU A 25 2.99 3.49 -27.10
C LEU A 25 2.29 2.28 -26.47
N LEU A 26 1.80 1.34 -27.29
CA LEU A 26 1.22 0.09 -26.80
C LEU A 26 2.26 -0.76 -26.07
N LEU A 27 3.48 -0.86 -26.61
CA LEU A 27 4.57 -1.58 -25.97
C LEU A 27 5.01 -0.91 -24.66
N LEU A 28 5.05 0.43 -24.61
CA LEU A 28 5.32 1.15 -23.37
C LEU A 28 4.22 0.90 -22.32
N TRP A 29 2.97 0.94 -22.75
CA TRP A 29 1.82 0.68 -21.87
C TRP A 29 1.84 -0.75 -21.31
N THR A 30 2.20 -1.75 -22.12
CA THR A 30 2.31 -3.15 -21.65
C THR A 30 3.49 -3.35 -20.72
N VAL A 31 4.66 -2.79 -21.05
CA VAL A 31 5.89 -2.92 -20.23
C VAL A 31 5.74 -2.21 -18.88
N THR A 32 4.86 -1.21 -18.79
CA THR A 32 4.56 -0.50 -17.53
C THR A 32 3.45 -1.14 -16.70
N ASP A 33 2.97 -2.33 -17.10
CA ASP A 33 1.89 -3.09 -16.47
C ASP A 33 0.51 -2.40 -16.58
N PHE A 34 0.23 -1.87 -17.77
CA PHE A 34 -1.08 -1.34 -18.15
C PHE A 34 -1.60 -0.29 -17.16
N PRO A 35 -0.86 0.82 -16.93
CA PRO A 35 -1.27 1.82 -15.97
C PRO A 35 -2.59 2.49 -16.40
N LEU A 36 -3.50 2.67 -15.45
CA LEU A 36 -4.85 3.21 -15.62
C LEU A 36 -5.16 4.20 -14.47
N PRO A 37 -6.14 5.12 -14.63
CA PRO A 37 -6.66 5.89 -13.50
C PRO A 37 -7.08 4.96 -12.35
N ALA A 38 -6.92 5.39 -11.09
CA ALA A 38 -7.14 4.57 -9.89
C ALA A 38 -8.44 3.74 -9.93
N GLU A 39 -9.59 4.39 -10.16
CA GLU A 39 -10.88 3.71 -10.25
C GLU A 39 -10.98 2.72 -11.43
N ALA A 40 -10.33 3.02 -12.56
CA ALA A 40 -10.28 2.08 -13.68
C ALA A 40 -9.38 0.88 -13.37
N THR A 41 -8.29 1.07 -12.62
CA THR A 41 -7.45 -0.03 -12.11
C THR A 41 -8.23 -0.91 -11.16
N LEU A 42 -8.99 -0.33 -10.23
CA LEU A 42 -9.81 -1.09 -9.28
C LEU A 42 -10.88 -1.90 -9.99
N ARG A 43 -11.62 -1.30 -10.93
CA ARG A 43 -12.61 -2.02 -11.75
C ARG A 43 -11.98 -3.16 -12.55
N ARG A 44 -10.79 -2.94 -13.12
CA ARG A 44 -10.06 -4.01 -13.80
C ARG A 44 -9.76 -5.18 -12.85
N LEU A 45 -9.37 -4.90 -11.61
CA LEU A 45 -9.12 -5.93 -10.60
C LEU A 45 -10.42 -6.66 -10.19
N GLU A 46 -11.55 -5.97 -10.14
CA GLU A 46 -12.87 -6.57 -9.92
C GLU A 46 -13.28 -7.49 -11.08
N ASP A 47 -13.13 -7.02 -12.32
CA ASP A 47 -13.39 -7.81 -13.53
C ASP A 47 -12.50 -9.06 -13.61
N GLN A 48 -11.28 -8.97 -13.06
CA GLN A 48 -10.33 -10.08 -12.96
C GLN A 48 -10.59 -10.99 -11.75
N SER A 49 -11.63 -10.72 -10.94
CA SER A 49 -11.95 -11.44 -9.70
C SER A 49 -10.81 -11.43 -8.66
N LEU A 50 -9.94 -10.43 -8.73
CA LEU A 50 -8.83 -10.21 -7.78
C LEU A 50 -9.27 -9.34 -6.61
N LEU A 51 -10.35 -8.57 -6.79
CA LEU A 51 -11.04 -7.83 -5.73
C LEU A 51 -12.55 -8.15 -5.80
N PRO A 52 -13.24 -8.25 -4.65
CA PRO A 52 -14.68 -8.20 -4.62
C PRO A 52 -15.20 -6.90 -5.21
N HIS A 53 -16.37 -6.96 -5.85
CA HIS A 53 -17.06 -5.76 -6.32
C HIS A 53 -17.42 -4.87 -5.13
N GLY A 54 -17.24 -3.56 -5.28
CA GLY A 54 -17.66 -2.63 -4.24
C GLY A 54 -17.59 -1.16 -4.63
N SER A 55 -17.67 -0.30 -3.63
CA SER A 55 -17.43 1.13 -3.76
C SER A 55 -16.23 1.56 -2.93
N THR A 56 -15.55 2.63 -3.34
CA THR A 56 -14.45 3.21 -2.55
C THR A 56 -15.04 3.87 -1.32
N LEU A 57 -14.74 3.32 -0.14
CA LEU A 57 -15.18 3.84 1.15
C LEU A 57 -14.22 4.88 1.71
N ALA A 58 -12.93 4.68 1.48
CA ALA A 58 -11.86 5.55 1.93
C ALA A 58 -10.63 5.31 1.06
N SER A 59 -9.81 6.34 0.88
CA SER A 59 -8.53 6.21 0.19
C SER A 59 -7.57 7.28 0.64
N GLY A 60 -6.28 6.96 0.66
CA GLY A 60 -5.26 7.93 0.99
C GLY A 60 -3.93 7.57 0.33
N THR A 61 -3.07 8.57 0.21
CA THR A 61 -1.71 8.38 -0.28
C THR A 61 -0.76 8.24 0.89
N VAL A 62 0.15 7.27 0.80
CA VAL A 62 1.30 7.16 1.68
C VAL A 62 2.57 7.32 0.89
N GLU A 63 3.45 8.12 1.47
CA GLU A 63 4.84 8.25 1.06
C GLU A 63 5.68 7.63 2.17
N LEU A 64 6.38 6.55 1.82
CA LEU A 64 7.36 5.97 2.71
C LEU A 64 8.58 6.90 2.77
N GLU A 65 9.24 6.99 3.93
CA GLU A 65 10.30 7.99 4.06
C GLU A 65 11.45 7.73 3.08
N PRO A 66 12.03 8.78 2.49
CA PRO A 66 13.12 8.67 1.54
C PRO A 66 14.39 8.17 2.21
N PHE A 67 14.72 6.91 2.00
CA PHE A 67 16.05 6.38 2.29
C PHE A 67 16.76 5.82 1.04
N ALA A 68 16.12 5.93 -0.14
CA ALA A 68 16.69 5.60 -1.45
C ALA A 68 16.20 6.59 -2.53
N ASP A 69 16.85 6.61 -3.70
CA ASP A 69 16.60 7.53 -4.83
C ASP A 69 15.17 7.48 -5.42
N ARG A 70 14.36 6.49 -5.03
CA ARG A 70 12.93 6.44 -5.31
C ARG A 70 12.14 6.30 -4.02
N ILE A 71 11.33 7.31 -3.72
CA ILE A 71 10.27 7.22 -2.72
C ILE A 71 9.13 6.39 -3.34
N PRO A 72 8.85 5.19 -2.83
CA PRO A 72 7.64 4.49 -3.21
C PRO A 72 6.44 5.26 -2.65
N ARG A 73 5.58 5.69 -3.57
CA ARG A 73 4.29 6.29 -3.25
C ARG A 73 3.18 5.30 -3.60
N PHE A 74 2.33 5.06 -2.62
CA PHE A 74 1.20 4.15 -2.75
C PHE A 74 -0.08 4.86 -2.40
N THR A 75 -1.15 4.53 -3.10
CA THR A 75 -2.51 4.89 -2.74
C THR A 75 -3.16 3.65 -2.16
N TRP A 76 -3.51 3.68 -0.88
CA TRP A 76 -4.36 2.67 -0.28
C TRP A 76 -5.81 3.02 -0.56
N THR A 77 -6.62 2.02 -0.88
CA THR A 77 -8.05 2.18 -1.15
C THR A 77 -8.79 1.10 -0.38
N LEU A 78 -9.67 1.52 0.52
CA LEU A 78 -10.61 0.65 1.17
C LEU A 78 -11.90 0.58 0.36
N ARG A 79 -12.34 -0.62 0.06
CA ARG A 79 -13.51 -0.96 -0.74
C ARG A 79 -14.56 -1.62 0.14
N GLY A 80 -15.84 -1.43 -0.19
CA GLY A 80 -16.90 -2.24 0.41
C GLY A 80 -18.27 -2.05 -0.21
N ASP A 81 -19.02 -3.16 -0.21
CA ASP A 81 -20.46 -3.29 -0.45
C ASP A 81 -20.95 -4.64 0.13
N GLY A 82 -20.74 -4.86 1.45
CA GLY A 82 -20.98 -6.14 2.14
C GLY A 82 -19.69 -6.72 2.74
N GLU A 83 -18.83 -7.30 1.90
CA GLU A 83 -17.45 -7.65 2.30
C GLU A 83 -16.54 -6.43 2.08
N ARG A 84 -15.77 -6.04 3.10
CA ARG A 84 -14.82 -4.94 2.99
C ARG A 84 -13.47 -5.50 2.56
N SER A 85 -12.99 -5.07 1.41
CA SER A 85 -11.68 -5.43 0.86
C SER A 85 -10.82 -4.17 0.76
N TRP A 86 -9.51 -4.33 0.65
CA TRP A 86 -8.62 -3.19 0.46
C TRP A 86 -7.62 -3.46 -0.65
N ALA A 87 -7.20 -2.42 -1.33
CA ALA A 87 -6.27 -2.50 -2.43
C ALA A 87 -5.15 -1.48 -2.24
N LEU A 88 -3.93 -1.89 -2.55
CA LEU A 88 -2.80 -1.00 -2.70
C LEU A 88 -2.52 -0.78 -4.18
N LEU A 89 -2.49 0.48 -4.56
CA LEU A 89 -2.12 0.93 -5.89
C LEU A 89 -0.80 1.68 -5.79
N THR A 90 0.11 1.47 -6.72
CA THR A 90 1.33 2.29 -6.83
C THR A 90 1.15 3.34 -7.91
N GLU A 91 1.63 4.55 -7.64
CA GLU A 91 1.66 5.60 -8.65
C GLU A 91 2.70 5.23 -9.72
N SER A 92 2.29 5.23 -10.99
CA SER A 92 3.21 4.99 -12.10
C SER A 92 3.63 6.29 -12.78
N PHE A 93 2.66 7.12 -13.18
CA PHE A 93 2.88 8.34 -13.96
C PHE A 93 1.75 9.34 -13.68
N GLY A 94 1.97 10.26 -12.75
CA GLY A 94 0.97 11.26 -12.35
C GLY A 94 -0.31 10.59 -11.86
N PHE A 95 -1.44 10.83 -12.53
CA PHE A 95 -2.73 10.26 -12.13
C PHE A 95 -2.90 8.77 -12.46
N LEU A 96 -1.95 8.18 -13.19
CA LEU A 96 -2.00 6.77 -13.55
C LEU A 96 -1.43 5.90 -12.43
N SER A 97 -2.17 4.84 -12.16
CA SER A 97 -1.92 3.87 -11.11
C SER A 97 -1.82 2.47 -11.73
N ARG A 98 -1.18 1.57 -10.99
CA ARG A 98 -1.19 0.15 -11.29
C ARG A 98 -1.32 -0.66 -10.01
N PRO A 99 -1.77 -1.91 -10.08
CA PRO A 99 -1.84 -2.79 -8.91
C PRO A 99 -0.47 -2.90 -8.27
N TYR A 100 -0.42 -2.86 -6.93
CA TYR A 100 0.81 -3.14 -6.23
C TYR A 100 1.08 -4.66 -6.27
N SER A 101 2.20 -5.05 -6.88
CA SER A 101 2.46 -6.43 -7.33
C SER A 101 2.52 -7.49 -6.23
N ARG A 102 2.67 -7.10 -4.95
CA ARG A 102 2.74 -8.04 -3.82
C ARG A 102 1.40 -8.41 -3.18
N TYR A 103 0.34 -7.61 -3.37
CA TYR A 103 -0.84 -7.66 -2.48
C TYR A 103 -2.13 -8.22 -3.07
N ILE A 104 -2.10 -8.58 -4.34
CA ILE A 104 -3.26 -9.08 -5.08
C ILE A 104 -3.91 -10.35 -4.47
N PRO A 105 -3.22 -11.27 -3.74
CA PRO A 105 -3.88 -12.49 -3.22
C PRO A 105 -4.64 -12.36 -1.89
N ASN A 106 -4.42 -11.33 -1.07
CA ASN A 106 -4.83 -11.31 0.36
C ASN A 106 -5.72 -10.11 0.77
N ALA A 107 -6.34 -9.46 -0.20
CA ALA A 107 -7.04 -8.18 -0.04
C ALA A 107 -8.40 -8.22 0.69
N VAL A 108 -8.90 -9.41 1.04
CA VAL A 108 -10.26 -9.57 1.60
C VAL A 108 -10.17 -9.88 3.09
N GLN A 109 -10.65 -8.98 3.93
CA GLN A 109 -10.80 -9.20 5.36
C GLN A 109 -12.30 -9.13 5.67
N ALA A 110 -12.89 -10.27 6.05
CA ALA A 110 -14.27 -10.27 6.52
C ALA A 110 -14.35 -9.44 7.81
N GLU A 111 -15.16 -8.39 7.81
CA GLU A 111 -15.34 -7.54 8.98
C GLU A 111 -16.07 -8.35 10.08
N GLY A 112 -15.36 -8.71 11.13
CA GLY A 112 -15.89 -9.47 12.27
C GLY A 112 -16.44 -8.61 13.41
N GLY A 113 -16.30 -7.27 13.34
CA GLY A 113 -16.63 -6.38 14.46
C GLY A 113 -16.51 -4.89 14.17
N PRO A 114 -16.83 -4.03 15.16
CA PRO A 114 -16.87 -2.57 15.03
C PRO A 114 -15.48 -1.92 14.89
N PHE A 115 -14.42 -2.69 15.10
CA PHE A 115 -13.01 -2.31 14.94
C PHE A 115 -12.25 -3.45 14.28
N TRP A 116 -11.38 -3.12 13.35
CA TRP A 116 -10.41 -4.03 12.77
C TRP A 116 -9.20 -3.25 12.29
N GLY A 117 -8.10 -3.94 12.07
CA GLY A 117 -7.01 -3.36 11.30
C GLY A 117 -6.11 -4.40 10.65
N THR A 118 -5.09 -3.88 9.97
CA THR A 118 -4.19 -4.69 9.16
C THR A 118 -2.88 -3.96 8.92
N LEU A 119 -1.85 -4.75 8.62
CA LEU A 119 -0.58 -4.28 8.09
C LEU A 119 -0.68 -4.25 6.56
N LEU A 120 -0.75 -3.04 6.01
CA LEU A 120 -0.93 -2.81 4.58
C LEU A 120 0.36 -3.01 3.80
N GLU A 121 1.50 -2.49 4.27
CA GLU A 121 2.77 -2.58 3.54
C GLU A 121 3.97 -2.67 4.48
N ILE A 122 5.01 -3.35 4.02
CA ILE A 122 6.29 -3.47 4.72
C ILE A 122 7.41 -3.19 3.73
N GLN A 123 8.28 -2.25 4.08
CA GLN A 123 9.44 -1.96 3.26
C GLN A 123 10.72 -1.91 4.07
N THR A 124 11.66 -2.77 3.70
CA THR A 124 13.02 -2.76 4.23
C THR A 124 13.95 -2.04 3.27
N PHE A 125 14.75 -1.12 3.77
CA PHE A 125 15.68 -0.32 2.99
C PHE A 125 16.99 -0.11 3.76
N SER A 126 18.07 0.15 3.02
CA SER A 126 19.35 0.53 3.61
C SER A 126 19.33 2.02 3.95
N THR A 127 19.60 2.37 5.20
CA THR A 127 19.90 3.75 5.59
C THR A 127 21.38 4.00 5.33
N PHE A 128 21.69 4.65 4.21
CA PHE A 128 23.05 5.10 3.93
C PHE A 128 23.40 6.32 4.78
N SER A 129 24.39 6.20 5.65
CA SER A 129 25.08 7.34 6.24
C SER A 129 26.46 7.45 5.60
N PRO A 130 26.73 8.48 4.77
CA PRO A 130 28.05 8.67 4.21
C PRO A 130 29.02 9.03 5.35
N SER A 131 29.75 8.04 5.83
CA SER A 131 30.83 8.23 6.79
C SER A 131 32.03 8.85 6.06
N LEU A 132 32.45 10.06 6.45
CA LEU A 132 33.62 10.76 5.90
C LEU A 132 34.97 10.17 6.39
N TYR A 133 34.96 9.30 7.41
CA TYR A 133 36.19 8.90 8.13
C TYR A 133 36.26 7.43 8.58
N GLY A 134 35.41 6.53 8.07
CA GLY A 134 35.39 5.13 8.48
C GLY A 134 34.72 4.20 7.46
N PRO A 135 34.82 2.87 7.65
CA PRO A 135 34.14 1.90 6.78
C PRO A 135 32.64 2.21 6.76
N THR A 136 32.06 2.16 5.56
CA THR A 136 30.64 2.43 5.36
C THR A 136 29.81 1.35 6.04
N GLU A 137 29.19 1.66 7.18
CA GLU A 137 28.21 0.78 7.80
C GLU A 137 26.89 0.90 7.04
N THR A 138 26.44 -0.21 6.44
CA THR A 138 25.11 -0.27 5.85
C THR A 138 24.13 -0.63 6.96
N ASN A 139 23.50 0.38 7.54
CA ASN A 139 22.38 0.19 8.44
C ASN A 139 21.12 -0.09 7.62
N TRP A 140 20.21 -0.87 8.19
CA TRP A 140 18.95 -1.22 7.54
C TRP A 140 17.80 -0.86 8.46
N ALA A 141 16.70 -0.39 7.89
CA ALA A 141 15.47 -0.14 8.62
C ALA A 141 14.28 -0.72 7.84
N THR A 142 13.23 -1.07 8.57
CA THR A 142 11.96 -1.57 8.05
C THR A 142 10.84 -0.64 8.48
N GLN A 143 10.06 -0.18 7.51
CA GLN A 143 8.84 0.58 7.72
C GLN A 143 7.61 -0.32 7.61
N PHE A 144 6.66 -0.11 8.52
CA PHE A 144 5.40 -0.83 8.62
C PHE A 144 4.26 0.17 8.47
N PHE A 145 3.48 0.04 7.40
CA PHE A 145 2.31 0.87 7.18
C PHE A 145 1.05 0.16 7.65
N LEU A 146 0.40 0.70 8.68
CA LEU A 146 -0.79 0.12 9.29
C LEU A 146 -2.05 0.92 8.95
N LEU A 147 -3.15 0.19 8.84
CA LEU A 147 -4.51 0.71 8.68
C LEU A 147 -5.38 0.14 9.78
N ALA A 148 -6.16 1.00 10.43
CA ALA A 148 -7.25 0.60 11.28
C ALA A 148 -8.54 1.27 10.82
N ARG A 149 -9.66 0.59 11.00
CA ARG A 149 -10.99 1.14 10.77
C ARG A 149 -11.89 0.85 11.96
N THR A 150 -12.72 1.82 12.28
CA THR A 150 -13.77 1.67 13.26
C THR A 150 -15.07 2.32 12.78
N THR A 151 -16.18 1.75 13.22
CA THR A 151 -17.51 2.36 13.11
C THR A 151 -18.01 2.87 14.47
N ASP A 152 -17.23 2.66 15.53
CA ASP A 152 -17.58 3.11 16.87
C ASP A 152 -17.10 4.56 17.10
N PRO A 153 -18.03 5.53 17.26
CA PRO A 153 -17.68 6.92 17.50
C PRO A 153 -17.03 7.18 18.87
N ALA A 154 -17.04 6.20 19.78
CA ALA A 154 -16.35 6.30 21.06
C ALA A 154 -14.81 6.26 20.91
N VAL A 155 -14.31 5.67 19.82
CA VAL A 155 -12.87 5.59 19.54
C VAL A 155 -12.33 6.96 19.17
N VAL A 156 -11.36 7.44 19.94
CA VAL A 156 -10.70 8.74 19.69
C VAL A 156 -9.18 8.65 19.61
N ARG A 157 -8.60 7.48 19.89
CA ARG A 157 -7.17 7.23 19.80
C ARG A 157 -6.95 5.79 19.36
N VAL A 158 -6.05 5.61 18.40
CA VAL A 158 -5.58 4.29 17.99
C VAL A 158 -4.07 4.25 18.14
N GLU A 159 -3.57 3.22 18.81
CA GLU A 159 -2.14 2.94 18.96
C GLU A 159 -1.81 1.65 18.22
N ALA A 160 -0.59 1.60 17.71
CA ALA A 160 -0.09 0.49 16.95
C ALA A 160 1.25 0.04 17.52
N GLN A 161 1.48 -1.27 17.42
CA GLN A 161 2.77 -1.88 17.52
C GLN A 161 2.99 -2.79 16.32
N ALA A 162 4.18 -2.72 15.73
CA ALA A 162 4.55 -3.58 14.62
C ALA A 162 6.04 -3.86 14.63
N GLY A 163 6.40 -5.02 14.10
CA GLY A 163 7.81 -5.37 13.99
C GLY A 163 8.06 -6.84 13.81
N TRP A 164 9.35 -7.16 13.83
CA TRP A 164 9.88 -8.51 13.88
C TRP A 164 10.04 -8.93 15.34
N GLN A 165 9.26 -9.92 15.76
CA GLN A 165 9.29 -10.46 17.11
C GLN A 165 10.02 -11.80 17.12
N GLU A 166 11.15 -11.87 17.83
CA GLU A 166 11.93 -13.11 17.95
C GLU A 166 11.26 -14.06 18.96
N GLU A 167 10.97 -13.58 20.17
CA GLU A 167 10.37 -14.35 21.26
C GLU A 167 8.91 -13.94 21.51
N ALA A 168 7.99 -14.90 21.69
CA ALA A 168 6.59 -14.58 21.99
C ALA A 168 6.49 -13.89 23.36
N GLY A 169 5.51 -13.00 23.55
CA GLY A 169 5.32 -12.20 24.78
C GLY A 169 6.30 -11.03 24.93
N LYS A 170 7.49 -11.10 24.32
CA LYS A 170 8.47 -10.01 24.33
C LYS A 170 8.11 -8.96 23.27
N THR A 171 7.41 -7.92 23.69
CA THR A 171 6.88 -6.88 22.78
C THR A 171 7.65 -5.56 22.84
N ASP A 172 8.59 -5.41 23.78
CA ASP A 172 9.31 -4.16 24.06
C ASP A 172 10.23 -3.74 22.91
N THR A 173 10.61 -4.67 22.04
CA THR A 173 11.47 -4.40 20.88
C THR A 173 10.67 -3.97 19.65
N LEU A 174 9.34 -4.09 19.66
CA LEU A 174 8.48 -3.70 18.55
C LEU A 174 8.42 -2.18 18.44
N ALA A 175 8.36 -1.67 17.22
CA ALA A 175 8.06 -0.26 17.01
C ALA A 175 6.65 0.03 17.52
N ALA A 176 6.45 1.17 18.19
CA ALA A 176 5.19 1.56 18.78
C ALA A 176 4.89 3.02 18.48
N GLY A 177 3.63 3.35 18.22
CA GLY A 177 3.22 4.73 17.93
C GLY A 177 1.71 4.89 17.80
N GLY A 178 1.24 6.13 17.79
CA GLY A 178 -0.15 6.46 17.50
C GLY A 178 -0.42 6.44 16.00
N LEU A 179 -1.59 5.94 15.60
CA LEU A 179 -2.12 6.17 14.26
C LEU A 179 -2.81 7.53 14.20
N THR A 180 -2.82 8.15 13.02
CA THR A 180 -3.51 9.41 12.76
C THR A 180 -4.80 9.16 11.97
N PRO A 181 -5.87 9.94 12.21
CA PRO A 181 -7.06 9.88 11.36
C PRO A 181 -6.69 10.18 9.91
N ALA A 182 -7.17 9.35 8.99
CA ALA A 182 -7.00 9.59 7.56
C ALA A 182 -7.87 10.77 7.12
N GLU A 183 -7.27 11.72 6.41
CA GLU A 183 -7.96 12.93 5.97
C GLU A 183 -9.16 12.60 5.08
N GLY A 184 -10.32 13.19 5.39
CA GLY A 184 -11.56 12.97 4.64
C GLY A 184 -12.17 11.56 4.78
N CYS A 185 -11.60 10.69 5.63
CA CYS A 185 -12.03 9.30 5.79
C CYS A 185 -12.48 9.03 7.24
N GLU A 186 -13.78 9.16 7.49
CA GLU A 186 -14.35 8.94 8.83
C GLU A 186 -14.06 7.53 9.35
N GLY A 187 -13.59 7.45 10.61
CA GLY A 187 -13.33 6.18 11.29
C GLY A 187 -12.11 5.41 10.76
N VAL A 188 -11.32 5.97 9.84
CA VAL A 188 -10.12 5.34 9.30
C VAL A 188 -8.88 5.99 9.91
N TRP A 189 -7.93 5.16 10.34
CA TRP A 189 -6.68 5.56 10.97
C TRP A 189 -5.51 4.90 10.27
N THR A 190 -4.45 5.66 10.07
CA THR A 190 -3.26 5.19 9.34
C THR A 190 -2.01 5.61 10.08
N GLY A 191 -0.93 4.85 9.92
CA GLY A 191 0.34 5.25 10.55
C GLY A 191 1.51 4.42 10.07
N LEU A 192 2.68 5.01 10.22
CA LEU A 192 3.94 4.47 9.80
C LEU A 192 4.82 4.24 11.03
N LEU A 193 5.29 3.02 11.20
CA LEU A 193 6.23 2.66 12.26
C LEU A 193 7.53 2.19 11.64
N THR A 194 8.66 2.41 12.32
CA THR A 194 9.99 2.02 11.84
C THR A 194 10.71 1.19 12.89
N GLN A 195 11.29 0.06 12.47
CA GLN A 195 12.12 -0.82 13.30
C GLN A 195 13.28 -1.36 12.47
N ASP A 196 14.39 -1.70 13.11
CA ASP A 196 15.46 -2.47 12.46
C ASP A 196 14.93 -3.86 12.02
N PRO A 197 15.32 -4.36 10.84
CA PRO A 197 14.94 -5.70 10.41
C PRO A 197 15.56 -6.77 11.32
N SER A 198 14.82 -7.86 11.57
CA SER A 198 15.40 -9.09 12.14
C SER A 198 15.32 -10.22 11.13
N ALA A 199 16.42 -10.95 10.98
CA ALA A 199 16.49 -12.14 10.13
C ALA A 199 15.73 -13.35 10.73
N ASN A 200 15.56 -13.37 12.05
CA ASN A 200 14.98 -14.50 12.79
C ASN A 200 13.61 -14.17 13.40
N GLY A 201 13.23 -12.89 13.42
CA GLY A 201 11.96 -12.45 13.96
C GLY A 201 10.79 -12.87 13.08
N ARG A 202 9.65 -13.12 13.72
CA ARG A 202 8.38 -13.28 13.03
C ARG A 202 7.69 -11.94 12.95
N LEU A 203 7.20 -11.60 11.77
CA LEU A 203 6.39 -10.40 11.59
C LEU A 203 5.12 -10.48 12.44
N VAL A 204 4.91 -9.45 13.26
CA VAL A 204 3.69 -9.28 14.06
C VAL A 204 3.24 -7.83 14.05
N TRP A 205 1.94 -7.63 14.25
CA TRP A 205 1.37 -6.32 14.51
C TRP A 205 0.21 -6.42 15.51
N ARG A 206 -0.02 -5.33 16.24
CA ARG A 206 -1.11 -5.15 17.21
C ARG A 206 -1.64 -3.73 17.12
N LEU A 207 -2.95 -3.60 17.17
CA LEU A 207 -3.68 -2.33 17.15
C LEU A 207 -4.60 -2.27 18.37
N ARG A 208 -4.63 -1.10 19.01
CA ARG A 208 -5.43 -0.84 20.20
C ARG A 208 -6.20 0.45 20.05
N ALA A 209 -7.51 0.39 20.24
CA ALA A 209 -8.40 1.55 20.17
C ALA A 209 -8.89 1.94 21.55
N TYR A 210 -8.88 3.25 21.82
CA TYR A 210 -9.23 3.81 23.12
C TYR A 210 -10.30 4.88 23.02
N ASP A 211 -11.04 5.04 24.12
CA ASP A 211 -11.98 6.13 24.32
C ASP A 211 -11.32 7.42 24.83
N LYS A 212 -12.13 8.46 25.06
CA LYS A 212 -11.68 9.77 25.56
C LYS A 212 -11.10 9.72 26.98
N ALA A 213 -11.47 8.74 27.78
CA ALA A 213 -10.96 8.56 29.14
C ALA A 213 -9.67 7.71 29.14
N GLY A 214 -9.28 7.15 27.99
CA GLY A 214 -8.10 6.29 27.85
C GLY A 214 -8.37 4.81 28.13
N TYR A 215 -9.64 4.40 28.23
CA TYR A 215 -9.99 2.98 28.35
C TYR A 215 -9.85 2.27 27.02
N LEU A 216 -9.26 1.07 27.05
CA LEU A 216 -9.17 0.21 25.88
C LEU A 216 -10.56 -0.32 25.52
N LEU A 217 -11.02 -0.01 24.31
CA LEU A 217 -12.28 -0.49 23.76
C LEU A 217 -12.09 -1.75 22.93
N TYR A 218 -11.09 -1.74 22.04
CA TYR A 218 -10.85 -2.81 21.08
C TYR A 218 -9.36 -3.09 20.91
N GLU A 219 -9.06 -4.35 20.60
CA GLU A 219 -7.72 -4.81 20.22
C GLU A 219 -7.84 -5.76 19.03
N ASP A 220 -6.94 -5.60 18.06
CA ASP A 220 -6.79 -6.51 16.92
C ASP A 220 -5.31 -6.78 16.67
N CYS A 221 -4.95 -7.99 16.26
CA CYS A 221 -3.55 -8.36 16.07
C CYS A 221 -3.36 -9.52 15.08
N SER A 222 -2.15 -9.62 14.54
CA SER A 222 -1.80 -10.65 13.56
C SER A 222 -1.78 -12.07 14.13
N ASP A 223 -1.41 -12.22 15.40
CA ASP A 223 -1.26 -13.52 16.07
C ASP A 223 -1.43 -13.33 17.60
N PRO A 224 -2.63 -13.56 18.14
CA PRO A 224 -2.90 -13.35 19.58
C PRO A 224 -1.97 -14.14 20.50
N ALA A 225 -1.54 -15.34 20.10
CA ALA A 225 -0.68 -16.19 20.92
C ALA A 225 0.72 -15.59 21.12
N ARG A 226 1.15 -14.70 20.21
CA ARG A 226 2.45 -14.02 20.29
C ARG A 226 2.44 -12.77 21.17
N PHE A 227 1.26 -12.24 21.48
CA PHE A 227 1.07 -11.09 22.36
C PHE A 227 0.64 -11.48 23.78
N ALA A 228 0.34 -12.76 24.02
CA ALA A 228 0.15 -13.31 25.36
C ALA A 228 1.48 -13.35 26.13
N PRO A 229 1.46 -13.04 27.45
CA PRO A 229 2.64 -13.12 28.31
C PRO A 229 3.09 -14.56 28.61
#